data_AF-A0A349HKR0-F1
#
_entry.id   AF-A0A349HKR0-F1
#
_cell.length_a   1.000
_cell.length_b   1.000
_cell.length_c   1.000
_cell.angle_alpha   90.00
_cell.angle_beta   90.00
_cell.angle_gamma   90.00
#
_symmetry.space_group_name_H-M   'P 1'
#
loop_
_entity.id
_entity.type
_entity.pdbx_description
1 polymer ?
#
loop_
_entity_poly.entity_id
_entity_poly.type
_entity_poly.pdbx_seq_one_letter_code
_entity_poly.pdbx_strand_id
1 'polypeptide(L)'
;MLTVLLGLAVAGYLSPEKKEKIPVRVLFKNSGGNVIFNHIFHHRDYKIPCEKCHHERESGDHEPLPCGSCHPEAFDRDYVREHIRSFPDTSYCVQCHHAELGKLNFDHAAHEDYADEDCQTCHHSPDIEEEPQKCGNCHSNTGSPDVPSVRDAAHDRCITCHDDMFEAGLKGCTPCHKMQDMSHYSGDFTACGQCHQNNDKDLVLNRTSAFHDQCMDCHKELQRGPYKDSDCSKCHIK
;
A
#
# COMPACT_ATOMS: atom_id res chain seq x y z
N MET A 1 -9.31 23.07 -58.19
CA MET A 1 -8.31 23.22 -57.10
C MET A 1 -8.91 23.65 -55.77
N LEU A 2 -9.84 24.60 -55.73
CA LEU A 2 -10.43 25.09 -54.47
C LEU A 2 -11.19 24.01 -53.67
N THR A 3 -11.90 23.10 -54.34
CA THR A 3 -12.64 22.00 -53.72
C THR A 3 -11.74 20.95 -53.06
N VAL A 4 -10.58 20.68 -53.66
CA VAL A 4 -9.57 19.75 -53.11
C VAL A 4 -8.91 20.35 -51.87
N LEU A 5 -8.59 21.65 -51.90
CA LEU A 5 -8.03 22.36 -50.75
C LEU A 5 -9.03 22.45 -49.59
N LEU A 6 -10.30 22.69 -49.87
CA LEU A 6 -11.36 22.73 -48.85
C LEU A 6 -11.55 21.34 -48.21
N GLY A 7 -11.52 20.28 -49.02
CA GLY A 7 -11.61 18.90 -48.53
C GLY A 7 -10.45 18.51 -47.62
N LEU A 8 -9.22 18.91 -47.95
CA LEU A 8 -8.03 18.65 -47.12
C LEU A 8 -8.07 19.45 -45.80
N ALA A 9 -8.55 20.69 -45.82
CA ALA A 9 -8.69 21.50 -44.60
C ALA A 9 -9.75 20.92 -43.64
N VAL A 10 -10.89 20.47 -44.16
CA VAL A 10 -11.94 19.82 -43.36
C VAL A 10 -11.44 18.47 -42.82
N ALA A 11 -10.74 17.68 -43.63
CA ALA A 11 -10.16 16.41 -43.17
C ALA A 11 -9.10 16.61 -42.07
N GLY A 12 -8.27 17.66 -42.19
CA GLY A 12 -7.31 18.02 -41.14
C GLY A 12 -7.97 18.50 -39.85
N TYR A 13 -9.02 19.32 -39.94
CA TYR A 13 -9.77 19.82 -38.78
C TYR A 13 -10.57 18.71 -38.06
N LEU A 14 -11.07 17.73 -38.81
CA LEU A 14 -11.80 16.58 -38.27
C LEU A 14 -10.88 15.43 -37.84
N SER A 15 -9.58 15.50 -38.17
CA SER A 15 -8.62 14.51 -37.71
C SER A 15 -8.31 14.77 -36.24
N PRO A 16 -8.63 13.84 -35.33
CA PRO A 16 -8.33 14.02 -33.91
C PRO A 16 -6.81 14.15 -33.74
N GLU A 17 -6.38 15.19 -33.04
CA GLU A 17 -4.98 15.34 -32.65
C GLU A 17 -4.54 14.08 -31.90
N LYS A 18 -3.50 13.43 -32.42
CA LYS A 18 -2.94 12.24 -31.80
C LYS A 18 -2.42 12.65 -30.42
N LYS A 19 -3.10 12.20 -29.35
CA LYS A 19 -2.64 12.44 -27.98
C LYS A 19 -1.22 11.87 -27.85
N GLU A 20 -0.26 12.75 -27.62
CA GLU A 20 1.13 12.37 -27.32
C GLU A 20 1.14 11.48 -26.08
N LYS A 21 1.80 10.33 -26.17
CA LYS A 21 1.85 9.33 -25.08
C LYS A 21 2.60 9.84 -23.86
N ILE A 22 3.58 10.73 -24.07
CA ILE A 22 4.37 11.32 -22.99
C ILE A 22 3.96 12.79 -22.83
N PRO A 23 3.47 13.20 -21.65
CA PRO A 23 3.10 14.59 -21.44
C PRO A 23 4.32 15.50 -21.51
N VAL A 24 4.16 16.66 -22.13
CA VAL A 24 5.21 17.69 -22.19
C VAL A 24 5.40 18.35 -20.83
N ARG A 25 4.27 18.74 -20.23
CA ARG A 25 4.17 19.36 -18.90
C ARG A 25 3.01 18.73 -18.12
N VAL A 26 3.18 18.64 -16.82
CA VAL A 26 2.16 18.15 -15.90
C VAL A 26 1.89 19.24 -14.86
N LEU A 27 0.61 19.55 -14.65
CA LEU A 27 0.17 20.48 -13.61
C LEU A 27 -0.28 19.66 -12.39
N PHE A 28 0.45 19.78 -11.29
CA PHE A 28 0.04 19.24 -10.00
C PHE A 28 -0.75 20.30 -9.24
N LYS A 29 -2.01 19.99 -8.92
CA LYS A 29 -2.87 20.84 -8.10
C LYS A 29 -2.65 20.50 -6.64
N ASN A 30 -2.40 21.52 -5.81
CA ASN A 30 -2.19 21.37 -4.38
C ASN A 30 -2.64 22.65 -3.66
N SER A 31 -3.17 22.49 -2.44
CA SER A 31 -3.51 23.56 -1.50
C SER A 31 -2.32 24.48 -1.17
N GLY A 32 -1.08 23.97 -1.23
CA GLY A 32 0.15 24.76 -1.03
C GLY A 32 0.58 25.62 -2.22
N GLY A 33 -0.20 25.66 -3.30
CA GLY A 33 0.14 26.26 -4.58
C GLY A 33 0.40 25.20 -5.65
N ASN A 34 0.04 25.50 -6.89
CA ASN A 34 0.19 24.53 -7.98
C ASN A 34 1.68 24.34 -8.32
N VAL A 35 2.04 23.19 -8.89
CA VAL A 35 3.40 22.92 -9.39
C VAL A 35 3.32 22.55 -10.86
N ILE A 36 4.12 23.20 -11.70
CA ILE A 36 4.25 22.85 -13.11
C ILE A 36 5.54 22.06 -13.30
N PHE A 37 5.39 20.77 -13.58
CA PHE A 37 6.50 19.87 -13.87
C PHE A 37 6.73 19.73 -15.37
N ASN A 38 7.92 20.04 -15.85
CA ASN A 38 8.32 19.79 -17.25
C ASN A 38 8.77 18.33 -17.40
N HIS A 39 7.80 17.43 -17.59
CA HIS A 39 8.03 15.99 -17.69
C HIS A 39 8.98 15.63 -18.84
N ILE A 40 8.79 16.22 -20.03
CA ILE A 40 9.62 15.88 -21.19
C ILE A 40 11.08 16.29 -21.01
N PHE A 41 11.36 17.38 -20.28
CA PHE A 41 12.73 17.83 -20.02
C PHE A 41 13.48 16.86 -19.12
N HIS A 42 12.82 16.36 -18.08
CA HIS A 42 13.42 15.37 -17.17
C HIS A 42 13.74 14.08 -17.93
N HIS A 43 12.82 13.63 -18.78
CA HIS A 43 13.04 12.41 -19.54
C HIS A 43 14.03 12.56 -20.71
N ARG A 44 13.86 13.54 -21.59
CA ARG A 44 14.63 13.65 -22.85
C ARG A 44 15.92 14.43 -22.71
N ASP A 45 15.88 15.58 -22.05
CA ASP A 45 17.03 16.48 -21.94
C ASP A 45 17.97 16.02 -20.83
N TYR A 46 17.42 15.69 -19.65
CA TYR A 46 18.21 15.16 -18.53
C TYR A 46 18.42 13.66 -18.61
N LYS A 47 17.79 12.98 -19.58
CA LYS A 47 17.94 11.53 -19.84
C LYS A 47 17.65 10.68 -18.60
N ILE A 48 16.68 11.10 -17.80
CA ILE A 48 16.26 10.35 -16.61
C ILE A 48 15.38 9.16 -17.07
N PRO A 49 15.75 7.92 -16.72
CA PRO A 49 14.94 6.74 -17.01
C PRO A 49 13.56 6.81 -16.34
N CYS A 50 12.55 6.18 -16.93
CA CYS A 50 11.17 6.27 -16.44
C CYS A 50 11.02 5.69 -15.02
N GLU A 51 11.69 4.58 -14.75
CA GLU A 51 11.69 3.85 -13.48
C GLU A 51 12.30 4.65 -12.32
N LYS A 52 13.06 5.72 -12.62
CA LYS A 52 13.57 6.62 -11.58
C LYS A 52 12.49 7.46 -10.93
N CYS A 53 11.35 7.67 -11.60
CA CYS A 53 10.18 8.37 -11.04
C CYS A 53 9.00 7.41 -10.87
N HIS A 54 8.75 6.57 -11.87
CA HIS A 54 7.72 5.54 -11.86
C HIS A 54 8.30 4.23 -11.34
N HIS A 55 8.55 4.21 -10.03
CA HIS A 55 9.21 3.10 -9.33
C HIS A 55 8.35 1.82 -9.23
N GLU A 56 7.08 1.87 -9.67
CA GLU A 56 6.24 0.67 -9.84
C GLU A 56 6.66 -0.18 -11.06
N ARG A 57 7.48 0.38 -11.96
CA ARG A 57 7.85 -0.27 -13.21
C ARG A 57 9.09 -1.13 -13.02
N GLU A 58 8.92 -2.41 -12.74
CA GLU A 58 10.05 -3.37 -12.75
C GLU A 58 10.47 -3.76 -14.18
N SER A 59 9.52 -3.92 -15.11
CA SER A 59 9.78 -4.57 -16.42
C SER A 59 9.50 -3.71 -17.64
N GLY A 60 8.95 -2.50 -17.47
CA GLY A 60 8.66 -1.58 -18.59
C GLY A 60 7.48 -1.97 -19.49
N ASP A 61 6.81 -3.09 -19.22
CA ASP A 61 5.74 -3.65 -20.06
C ASP A 61 4.42 -2.87 -20.01
N HIS A 62 4.24 -2.02 -19.00
CA HIS A 62 3.00 -1.26 -18.79
C HIS A 62 3.24 0.25 -18.80
N GLU A 63 2.17 0.98 -19.15
CA GLU A 63 2.11 2.44 -19.12
C GLU A 63 2.19 2.92 -17.66
N PRO A 64 3.01 3.95 -17.36
CA PRO A 64 3.24 4.33 -15.97
C PRO A 64 1.99 4.80 -15.25
N LEU A 65 1.83 4.38 -14.00
CA LEU A 65 0.73 4.83 -13.16
C LEU A 65 0.96 6.25 -12.63
N PRO A 66 -0.11 7.05 -12.45
CA PRO A 66 -0.04 8.27 -11.66
C PRO A 66 0.34 7.93 -10.22
N CYS A 67 1.20 8.75 -9.59
CA CYS A 67 1.59 8.56 -8.19
C CYS A 67 0.37 8.41 -7.27
N GLY A 68 -0.71 9.16 -7.56
CA GLY A 68 -1.96 9.15 -6.79
C GLY A 68 -2.73 7.83 -6.77
N SER A 69 -2.40 6.88 -7.66
CA SER A 69 -2.98 5.54 -7.62
C SER A 69 -2.55 4.77 -6.37
N CYS A 70 -1.32 4.99 -5.89
CA CYS A 70 -0.77 4.35 -4.68
C CYS A 70 -0.55 5.35 -3.53
N HIS A 71 -0.24 6.61 -3.85
CA HIS A 71 0.04 7.70 -2.92
C HIS A 71 -1.12 8.72 -2.94
N PRO A 72 -2.28 8.40 -2.34
CA PRO A 72 -3.42 9.32 -2.32
C PRO A 72 -3.15 10.53 -1.42
N GLU A 73 -4.05 11.51 -1.48
CA GLU A 73 -4.04 12.63 -0.53
C GLU A 73 -4.23 12.13 0.91
N ALA A 74 -5.15 11.16 1.08
CA ALA A 74 -5.37 10.44 2.32
C ALA A 74 -5.82 8.99 2.03
N PHE A 75 -5.45 8.06 2.91
CA PHE A 75 -5.94 6.68 2.90
C PHE A 75 -7.28 6.59 3.62
N ASP A 76 -8.27 7.31 3.10
CA ASP A 76 -9.62 7.37 3.66
C ASP A 76 -10.55 6.27 3.07
N ARG A 77 -11.80 6.28 3.53
CA ARG A 77 -12.82 5.31 3.08
C ARG A 77 -13.13 5.41 1.59
N ASP A 78 -12.95 6.58 0.99
CA ASP A 78 -13.23 6.80 -0.43
C ASP A 78 -12.10 6.25 -1.28
N TYR A 79 -10.84 6.47 -0.88
CA TYR A 79 -9.69 5.80 -1.49
C TYR A 79 -9.83 4.27 -1.41
N VAL A 80 -10.12 3.71 -0.23
CA VAL A 80 -10.30 2.26 -0.06
C VAL A 80 -11.39 1.71 -0.98
N ARG A 81 -12.46 2.47 -1.27
CA ARG A 81 -13.52 2.04 -2.17
C ARG A 81 -13.12 2.11 -3.65
N GLU A 82 -12.42 3.17 -4.05
CA GLU A 82 -12.21 3.49 -5.47
C GLU A 82 -10.85 3.04 -6.01
N HIS A 83 -9.84 2.81 -5.16
CA HIS A 83 -8.47 2.53 -5.61
C HIS A 83 -8.38 1.29 -6.51
N ILE A 84 -9.23 0.28 -6.34
CA ILE A 84 -9.29 -0.93 -7.18
C ILE A 84 -9.46 -0.58 -8.67
N ARG A 85 -10.13 0.54 -8.98
CA ARG A 85 -10.34 1.03 -10.35
C ARG A 85 -9.14 1.79 -10.93
N SER A 86 -8.12 2.06 -10.11
CA SER A 86 -6.92 2.81 -10.48
C SER A 86 -5.80 1.93 -11.06
N PHE A 87 -5.98 0.60 -11.04
CA PHE A 87 -4.98 -0.37 -11.49
C PHE A 87 -5.44 -1.10 -12.76
N PRO A 88 -4.53 -1.40 -13.70
CA PRO A 88 -4.85 -2.14 -14.93
C PRO A 88 -5.23 -3.60 -14.68
N ASP A 89 -4.60 -4.23 -13.68
CA ASP A 89 -4.78 -5.64 -13.34
C ASP A 89 -4.41 -5.91 -11.87
N THR A 90 -4.61 -7.14 -11.41
CA THR A 90 -4.47 -7.52 -10.00
C THR A 90 -3.01 -7.70 -9.55
N SER A 91 -2.02 -7.63 -10.43
CA SER A 91 -0.61 -7.74 -10.05
C SER A 91 -0.14 -6.59 -9.14
N TYR A 92 -0.82 -5.45 -9.18
CA TYR A 92 -0.53 -4.31 -8.30
C TYR A 92 -1.07 -4.49 -6.88
N CYS A 93 -2.07 -5.36 -6.69
CA CYS A 93 -2.70 -5.57 -5.39
C CYS A 93 -1.69 -6.05 -4.35
N VAL A 94 -0.75 -6.93 -4.76
CA VAL A 94 0.25 -7.51 -3.87
C VAL A 94 1.35 -6.51 -3.47
N GLN A 95 1.38 -5.29 -4.01
CA GLN A 95 2.32 -4.27 -3.56
C GLN A 95 1.93 -3.70 -2.19
N CYS A 96 0.62 -3.55 -1.94
CA CYS A 96 0.07 -3.09 -0.67
C CYS A 96 -0.45 -4.25 0.18
N HIS A 97 -1.11 -5.22 -0.45
CA HIS A 97 -1.60 -6.44 0.18
C HIS A 97 -0.57 -7.55 0.04
N HIS A 98 0.68 -7.26 0.41
CA HIS A 98 1.81 -8.17 0.21
C HIS A 98 1.87 -9.34 1.19
N ALA A 99 1.04 -9.31 2.23
CA ALA A 99 1.09 -10.23 3.34
C ALA A 99 -0.31 -10.37 3.92
N GLU A 100 -0.80 -11.61 3.97
CA GLU A 100 -1.97 -11.98 4.76
C GLU A 100 -1.65 -13.20 5.60
N LEU A 101 -2.14 -13.19 6.84
CA LEU A 101 -1.94 -14.30 7.77
C LEU A 101 -2.87 -15.44 7.35
N GLY A 102 -2.27 -16.57 7.00
CA GLY A 102 -2.99 -17.79 6.69
C GLY A 102 -3.15 -18.68 7.91
N LYS A 103 -3.25 -19.98 7.65
CA LYS A 103 -3.48 -20.99 8.68
C LYS A 103 -2.41 -20.90 9.78
N LEU A 104 -2.84 -21.01 11.03
CA LEU A 104 -1.94 -21.16 12.17
C LEU A 104 -1.16 -22.48 12.05
N ASN A 105 0.16 -22.42 12.23
CA ASN A 105 1.07 -23.54 12.41
C ASN A 105 0.86 -24.13 13.82
N PHE A 106 -0.35 -24.62 14.06
CA PHE A 106 -0.77 -25.16 15.34
C PHE A 106 -1.36 -26.55 15.13
N ASP A 107 -0.89 -27.49 15.94
CA ASP A 107 -1.39 -28.84 16.01
C ASP A 107 -2.15 -29.02 17.33
N HIS A 108 -3.47 -29.12 17.24
CA HIS A 108 -4.33 -29.23 18.42
C HIS A 108 -4.03 -30.50 19.23
N ALA A 109 -3.82 -31.64 18.55
CA ALA A 109 -3.61 -32.91 19.25
C ALA A 109 -2.31 -32.88 20.06
N ALA A 110 -1.25 -32.32 19.48
CA ALA A 110 0.01 -32.16 20.21
C ALA A 110 -0.13 -31.20 21.41
N HIS A 111 -0.87 -30.10 21.27
CA HIS A 111 -1.02 -29.13 22.37
C HIS A 111 -1.96 -29.62 23.48
N GLU A 112 -2.94 -30.47 23.16
CA GLU A 112 -3.76 -31.15 24.14
C GLU A 112 -2.92 -32.06 25.05
N ASP A 113 -1.97 -32.80 24.47
CA ASP A 113 -1.01 -33.62 25.23
C ASP A 113 -0.11 -32.76 26.14
N TYR A 114 0.39 -31.62 25.66
CA TYR A 114 1.21 -30.71 26.48
C TYR A 114 0.41 -29.98 27.57
N ALA A 115 -0.90 -29.84 27.39
CA ALA A 115 -1.80 -29.21 28.35
C ALA A 115 -2.42 -30.22 29.33
N ASP A 116 -1.93 -31.47 29.40
CA ASP A 116 -2.46 -32.53 30.25
C ASP A 116 -3.97 -32.76 30.08
N GLU A 117 -4.47 -32.66 28.83
CA GLU A 117 -5.90 -32.74 28.47
C GLU A 117 -6.77 -31.64 29.12
N ASP A 118 -6.17 -30.60 29.73
CA ASP A 118 -6.90 -29.46 30.26
C ASP A 118 -7.19 -28.43 29.17
N CYS A 119 -8.36 -28.58 28.54
CA CYS A 119 -8.88 -27.64 27.53
C CYS A 119 -8.87 -26.19 28.01
N GLN A 120 -9.02 -25.93 29.31
CA GLN A 120 -9.12 -24.59 29.91
C GLN A 120 -7.79 -23.85 29.98
N THR A 121 -6.69 -24.54 29.67
CA THR A 121 -5.39 -23.92 29.43
C THR A 121 -5.47 -22.94 28.25
N CYS A 122 -6.24 -23.29 27.22
CA CYS A 122 -6.37 -22.51 25.98
C CYS A 122 -7.77 -21.90 25.80
N HIS A 123 -8.81 -22.60 26.25
CA HIS A 123 -10.22 -22.20 26.12
C HIS A 123 -10.75 -21.52 27.38
N HIS A 124 -11.94 -20.94 27.27
CA HIS A 124 -12.64 -20.39 28.42
C HIS A 124 -13.51 -21.42 29.11
N SER A 125 -13.78 -21.16 30.38
CA SER A 125 -14.62 -21.99 31.22
C SER A 125 -16.07 -22.01 30.69
N PRO A 126 -16.87 -23.04 31.05
CA PRO A 126 -18.24 -23.20 30.59
C PRO A 126 -19.21 -22.05 30.92
N ASP A 127 -18.84 -21.13 31.81
CA ASP A 127 -19.58 -19.90 32.09
C ASP A 127 -19.51 -18.86 30.97
N ILE A 128 -18.54 -18.99 30.06
CA ILE A 128 -18.37 -18.12 28.88
C ILE A 128 -18.72 -18.87 27.60
N GLU A 129 -18.24 -20.10 27.43
CA GLU A 129 -18.54 -20.96 26.27
C GLU A 129 -18.95 -22.36 26.72
N GLU A 130 -20.20 -22.75 26.48
CA GLU A 130 -20.73 -24.06 26.93
C GLU A 130 -19.90 -25.24 26.38
N GLU A 131 -19.41 -25.11 25.15
CA GLU A 131 -18.43 -26.00 24.53
C GLU A 131 -17.30 -25.16 23.90
N PRO A 132 -16.04 -25.64 23.93
CA PRO A 132 -14.91 -24.98 23.29
C PRO A 132 -15.20 -24.65 21.81
N GLN A 133 -15.16 -23.36 21.48
CA GLN A 133 -15.40 -22.89 20.12
C GLN A 133 -14.27 -22.00 19.62
N LYS A 134 -14.38 -21.59 18.35
CA LYS A 134 -13.39 -20.69 17.73
C LYS A 134 -13.47 -19.32 18.39
N CYS A 135 -12.32 -18.77 18.78
CA CYS A 135 -12.21 -17.43 19.37
C CYS A 135 -12.94 -16.37 18.52
N GLY A 136 -12.84 -16.47 17.19
CA GLY A 136 -13.47 -15.56 16.23
C GLY A 136 -15.01 -15.53 16.24
N ASN A 137 -15.67 -16.46 16.93
CA ASN A 137 -17.14 -16.42 17.10
C ASN A 137 -17.58 -15.29 18.04
N CYS A 138 -16.71 -14.88 18.98
CA CYS A 138 -16.99 -13.78 19.92
C CYS A 138 -15.95 -12.64 19.82
N HIS A 139 -14.67 -12.95 19.57
CA HIS A 139 -13.60 -11.97 19.42
C HIS A 139 -13.49 -11.49 17.96
N SER A 140 -13.64 -10.19 17.73
CA SER A 140 -13.46 -9.60 16.39
C SER A 140 -11.98 -9.25 16.12
N ASN A 141 -11.65 -8.95 14.86
CA ASN A 141 -10.28 -8.52 14.50
C ASN A 141 -9.85 -7.22 15.17
N THR A 142 -10.79 -6.33 15.52
CA THR A 142 -10.50 -5.05 16.17
C THR A 142 -10.70 -5.08 17.68
N GLY A 143 -11.41 -6.09 18.20
CA GLY A 143 -11.89 -6.10 19.58
C GLY A 143 -13.01 -5.08 19.84
N SER A 144 -13.42 -5.00 21.10
CA SER A 144 -14.35 -4.04 21.70
C SER A 144 -13.80 -3.62 23.08
N PRO A 145 -14.40 -2.64 23.77
CA PRO A 145 -13.94 -2.23 25.11
C PRO A 145 -13.92 -3.36 26.13
N ASP A 146 -14.85 -4.33 26.00
CA ASP A 146 -15.04 -5.41 26.98
C ASP A 146 -14.47 -6.75 26.50
N VAL A 147 -14.20 -6.90 25.19
CA VAL A 147 -13.72 -8.14 24.57
C VAL A 147 -12.48 -7.83 23.73
N PRO A 148 -11.29 -8.38 24.07
CA PRO A 148 -10.08 -8.11 23.31
C PRO A 148 -10.19 -8.59 21.86
N SER A 149 -9.32 -8.08 20.99
CA SER A 149 -9.25 -8.58 19.63
C SER A 149 -8.87 -10.06 19.62
N VAL A 150 -9.27 -10.79 18.57
CA VAL A 150 -8.90 -12.22 18.44
C VAL A 150 -7.38 -12.41 18.45
N ARG A 151 -6.65 -11.44 17.91
CA ARG A 151 -5.19 -11.41 17.90
C ARG A 151 -4.64 -11.34 19.33
N ASP A 152 -5.09 -10.36 20.10
CA ASP A 152 -4.54 -10.12 21.44
C ASP A 152 -4.96 -11.26 22.39
N ALA A 153 -6.21 -11.72 22.32
CA ALA A 153 -6.71 -12.85 23.09
C ALA A 153 -5.91 -14.15 22.84
N ALA A 154 -5.66 -14.47 21.56
CA ALA A 154 -4.92 -15.66 21.19
C ALA A 154 -3.43 -15.55 21.55
N HIS A 155 -2.81 -14.38 21.31
CA HIS A 155 -1.40 -14.16 21.65
C HIS A 155 -1.16 -14.24 23.15
N ASP A 156 -2.02 -13.64 23.99
CA ASP A 156 -1.86 -13.70 25.45
C ASP A 156 -1.86 -15.14 25.96
N ARG A 157 -2.70 -16.01 25.38
CA ARG A 157 -2.73 -17.44 25.72
C ARG A 157 -1.48 -18.17 25.27
N CYS A 158 -1.05 -17.99 24.02
CA CYS A 158 0.15 -18.65 23.49
C CYS A 158 1.42 -18.19 24.23
N ILE A 159 1.55 -16.89 24.51
CA ILE A 159 2.73 -16.31 25.18
C ILE A 159 2.89 -16.86 26.60
N THR A 160 1.80 -17.22 27.28
CA THR A 160 1.88 -17.76 28.64
C THR A 160 2.72 -19.04 28.72
N CYS A 161 2.74 -19.86 27.66
CA CYS A 161 3.55 -21.09 27.59
C CYS A 161 4.79 -20.97 26.69
N HIS A 162 4.81 -20.01 25.76
CA HIS A 162 5.92 -19.78 24.82
C HIS A 162 6.71 -18.51 25.15
N ASP A 163 6.77 -18.12 26.42
CA ASP A 163 7.43 -16.90 26.87
C ASP A 163 8.90 -16.82 26.40
N ASP A 164 9.60 -17.94 26.47
CA ASP A 164 10.97 -18.17 25.98
C ASP A 164 11.14 -17.84 24.50
N MET A 165 10.17 -18.17 23.65
CA MET A 165 10.19 -17.87 22.22
C MET A 165 10.10 -16.35 21.97
N PHE A 166 9.32 -15.64 22.78
CA PHE A 166 9.18 -14.18 22.67
C PHE A 166 10.35 -13.44 23.33
N GLU A 167 10.87 -13.94 24.45
CA GLU A 167 12.10 -13.45 25.08
C GLU A 167 13.33 -13.63 24.18
N ALA A 168 13.39 -14.72 23.40
CA ALA A 168 14.40 -14.94 22.37
C ALA A 168 14.29 -13.96 21.18
N GLY A 169 13.31 -13.07 21.19
CA GLY A 169 13.13 -12.01 20.21
C GLY A 169 12.52 -12.54 18.92
N LEU A 170 11.40 -13.27 19.01
CA LEU A 170 10.63 -13.73 17.85
C LEU A 170 10.45 -12.60 16.83
N LYS A 171 11.04 -12.75 15.64
CA LYS A 171 10.94 -11.75 14.57
C LYS A 171 9.85 -12.16 13.60
N GLY A 172 8.69 -11.50 13.73
CA GLY A 172 7.57 -11.65 12.81
C GLY A 172 6.63 -12.80 13.16
N CYS A 173 5.60 -12.95 12.33
CA CYS A 173 4.45 -13.82 12.62
C CYS A 173 4.62 -15.25 12.09
N THR A 174 5.63 -15.51 11.26
CA THR A 174 5.77 -16.78 10.51
C THR A 174 5.99 -18.04 11.32
N PRO A 175 6.57 -18.00 12.55
CA PRO A 175 6.64 -19.20 13.39
C PRO A 175 5.25 -19.76 13.68
N CYS A 176 4.28 -18.88 13.93
CA CYS A 176 2.92 -19.26 14.28
C CYS A 176 1.96 -19.21 13.08
N HIS A 177 2.16 -18.32 12.11
CA HIS A 177 1.26 -18.14 10.97
C HIS A 177 1.93 -18.55 9.66
N LYS A 178 1.24 -19.39 8.88
CA LYS A 178 1.63 -19.60 7.49
C LYS A 178 1.15 -18.43 6.64
N MET A 179 2.05 -17.73 5.98
CA MET A 179 1.67 -16.63 5.07
C MET A 179 0.86 -17.17 3.88
N GLN A 180 -0.15 -16.41 3.48
CA GLN A 180 -0.91 -16.69 2.25
C GLN A 180 -0.11 -16.33 1.01
N ASP A 181 -0.43 -17.00 -0.09
CA ASP A 181 0.02 -16.59 -1.41
C ASP A 181 -0.88 -15.47 -1.94
N MET A 182 -0.36 -14.24 -1.89
CA MET A 182 -1.13 -13.05 -2.21
C MET A 182 -1.42 -12.89 -3.70
N SER A 183 -0.70 -13.59 -4.60
CA SER A 183 -1.02 -13.52 -6.04
C SER A 183 -2.35 -14.17 -6.40
N HIS A 184 -2.88 -15.01 -5.51
CA HIS A 184 -4.13 -15.74 -5.68
C HIS A 184 -5.11 -15.55 -4.53
N TYR A 185 -4.85 -14.59 -3.63
CA TYR A 185 -5.68 -14.39 -2.46
C TYR A 185 -7.03 -13.75 -2.81
N SER A 186 -8.11 -14.34 -2.29
CA SER A 186 -9.47 -13.80 -2.37
C SER A 186 -10.09 -13.80 -0.98
N GLY A 187 -10.19 -12.63 -0.35
CA GLY A 187 -10.73 -12.47 0.99
C GLY A 187 -10.61 -11.03 1.48
N ASP A 188 -11.00 -10.80 2.73
CA ASP A 188 -10.85 -9.51 3.37
C ASP A 188 -9.38 -9.28 3.75
N PHE A 189 -8.87 -8.08 3.46
CA PHE A 189 -7.48 -7.74 3.74
C PHE A 189 -7.31 -7.21 5.16
N THR A 190 -6.27 -7.68 5.84
CA THR A 190 -5.85 -7.16 7.14
C THR A 190 -5.34 -5.72 7.00
N ALA A 191 -5.76 -4.85 7.93
CA ALA A 191 -5.33 -3.46 7.95
C ALA A 191 -3.81 -3.35 8.24
N CYS A 192 -3.12 -2.40 7.58
CA CYS A 192 -1.66 -2.25 7.67
C CYS A 192 -1.17 -2.15 9.12
N GLY A 193 -1.90 -1.43 9.98
CA GLY A 193 -1.56 -1.21 11.39
C GLY A 193 -1.57 -2.46 12.26
N GLN A 194 -2.13 -3.58 11.77
CA GLN A 194 -2.04 -4.86 12.47
C GLN A 194 -0.62 -5.45 12.44
N CYS A 195 0.14 -5.15 11.39
CA CYS A 195 1.53 -5.61 11.20
C CYS A 195 2.54 -4.47 11.39
N HIS A 196 2.19 -3.25 10.96
CA HIS A 196 3.07 -2.10 11.00
C HIS A 196 2.65 -1.12 12.11
N GLN A 197 3.22 -1.30 13.30
CA GLN A 197 2.82 -0.59 14.51
C GLN A 197 3.38 0.84 14.63
N ASN A 198 4.44 1.16 13.90
CA ASN A 198 4.97 2.53 13.85
C ASN A 198 4.46 3.23 12.59
N ASN A 199 3.73 4.33 12.78
CA ASN A 199 3.56 5.37 11.75
C ASN A 199 4.87 6.18 11.59
N ASP A 200 6.01 5.48 11.53
CA ASP A 200 7.15 6.07 10.86
C ASP A 200 6.72 6.27 9.40
N LYS A 201 7.21 7.33 8.77
CA LYS A 201 6.63 7.96 7.56
C LYS A 201 6.56 7.05 6.31
N ASP A 202 6.86 5.76 6.41
CA ASP A 202 7.51 4.98 5.36
C ASP A 202 6.80 3.66 5.00
N LEU A 203 5.48 3.52 5.24
CA LEU A 203 4.76 2.38 4.63
C LEU A 203 4.38 2.69 3.19
N VAL A 204 3.53 3.70 3.02
CA VAL A 204 3.23 4.31 1.72
C VAL A 204 2.97 5.79 1.98
N LEU A 205 3.80 6.65 1.40
CA LEU A 205 3.70 8.10 1.58
C LEU A 205 2.37 8.62 1.03
N ASN A 206 1.80 9.64 1.68
CA ASN A 206 0.73 10.41 1.03
C ASN A 206 1.30 11.19 -0.17
N ARG A 207 0.41 11.67 -1.03
CA ARG A 207 0.77 12.32 -2.30
C ARG A 207 1.79 13.44 -2.14
N THR A 208 1.61 14.30 -1.14
CA THR A 208 2.49 15.46 -0.91
C THR A 208 3.88 15.02 -0.50
N SER A 209 3.97 14.06 0.43
CA SER A 209 5.25 13.56 0.93
C SER A 209 5.98 12.78 -0.15
N ALA A 210 5.27 11.94 -0.92
CA ALA A 210 5.83 11.21 -2.06
C ALA A 210 6.47 12.15 -3.10
N PHE A 211 5.82 13.27 -3.42
CA PHE A 211 6.40 14.26 -4.32
C PHE A 211 7.60 14.99 -3.72
N HIS A 212 7.51 15.41 -2.46
CA HIS A 212 8.63 16.10 -1.80
C HIS A 212 9.85 15.19 -1.72
N ASP A 213 9.70 13.95 -1.28
CA ASP A 213 10.81 13.01 -1.17
C ASP A 213 11.41 12.76 -2.57
N GLN A 214 10.60 12.36 -3.56
CA GLN A 214 11.09 12.09 -4.91
C GLN A 214 11.76 13.29 -5.59
N CYS A 215 11.17 14.49 -5.51
CA CYS A 215 11.71 15.68 -6.16
C CYS A 215 12.90 16.27 -5.40
N MET A 216 12.77 16.44 -4.08
CA MET A 216 13.79 17.10 -3.27
C MET A 216 15.01 16.19 -3.07
N ASP A 217 14.84 14.88 -2.90
CA ASP A 217 15.97 13.97 -2.69
C ASP A 217 16.83 13.86 -3.95
N CYS A 218 16.21 13.68 -5.13
CA CYS A 218 16.97 13.65 -6.39
C CYS A 218 17.74 14.98 -6.62
N HIS A 219 17.10 16.13 -6.37
CA HIS A 219 17.76 17.43 -6.47
C HIS A 219 18.89 17.60 -5.45
N LYS A 220 18.72 17.10 -4.24
CA LYS A 220 19.72 17.14 -3.16
C LYS A 220 20.91 16.25 -3.48
N GLU A 221 20.67 15.01 -3.92
CA GLU A 221 21.70 14.04 -4.32
C GLU A 221 22.55 14.58 -5.48
N LEU A 222 21.89 15.14 -6.50
CA LEU A 222 22.56 15.71 -7.66
C LEU A 222 23.09 17.13 -7.43
N GLN A 223 22.78 17.72 -6.29
CA GLN A 223 23.05 19.13 -5.93
C GLN A 223 22.59 20.11 -7.03
N ARG A 224 21.44 19.83 -7.65
CA ARG A 224 20.88 20.58 -8.78
C ARG A 224 19.38 20.79 -8.58
N GLY A 225 18.89 22.00 -8.81
CA GLY A 225 17.47 22.34 -8.62
C GLY A 225 17.13 22.72 -7.16
N PRO A 226 15.87 23.09 -6.88
CA PRO A 226 15.40 23.43 -5.55
C PRO A 226 15.18 22.18 -4.69
N TYR A 227 15.74 22.16 -3.48
CA TYR A 227 15.56 21.06 -2.50
C TYR A 227 15.61 21.53 -1.04
N LYS A 228 15.84 22.83 -0.78
CA LYS A 228 15.90 23.35 0.58
C LYS A 228 14.49 23.68 1.07
N ASP A 229 14.26 23.58 2.38
CA ASP A 229 12.97 23.96 2.98
C ASP A 229 12.59 25.42 2.71
N SER A 230 13.57 26.29 2.45
CA SER A 230 13.36 27.69 2.07
C SER A 230 12.95 27.88 0.60
N ASP A 231 12.98 26.84 -0.22
CA ASP A 231 12.83 26.92 -1.68
C ASP A 231 11.38 26.69 -2.16
N CYS A 232 10.37 26.72 -1.28
CA CYS A 232 8.98 26.40 -1.62
C CYS A 232 8.47 27.16 -2.86
N SER A 233 8.77 28.46 -2.96
CA SER A 233 8.34 29.32 -4.08
C SER A 233 9.05 29.04 -5.41
N LYS A 234 10.14 28.26 -5.40
CA LYS A 234 10.82 27.82 -6.63
C LYS A 234 10.11 26.62 -7.27
N CYS A 235 9.28 25.92 -6.51
CA CYS A 235 8.47 24.79 -6.99
C CYS A 235 7.00 25.17 -7.14
N HIS A 236 6.43 25.86 -6.13
CA HIS A 236 5.03 26.22 -6.08
C HIS A 236 4.78 27.61 -6.69
N ILE A 237 3.94 27.63 -7.73
CA ILE A 237 3.40 28.87 -8.28
C ILE A 237 2.22 29.34 -7.41
N LYS A 238 2.23 30.63 -7.07
CA LYS A 238 1.15 31.32 -6.37
C LYS A 238 0.09 31.80 -7.34
#